data_AF-A0A8H3CIY7-F1
#
_entry.id   AF-A0A8H3CIY7-F1
#
_cell.length_a   1.000
_cell.length_b   1.000
_cell.length_c   1.000
_cell.angle_alpha   90.00
_cell.angle_beta   90.00
_cell.angle_gamma   90.00
#
_symmetry.space_group_name_H-M   'P 1'
#
loop_
_entity.id
_entity.type
_entity.pdbx_description
1 polymer ?
#
loop_
_entity_poly.entity_id
_entity_poly.type
_entity_poly.pdbx_seq_one_letter_code
_entity_poly.pdbx_strand_id
1 'polypeptide(L)'
;MNWMYLIALSYAACVPSVLAAFGVTTGSGYLSVDTGGGLVFRVSTTNGDITSLKYGNIECQDSSKYTHIGSGLGSATVSYRISGNYAIVTG
;
A
#
# COMPACT_ATOMS: atom_id res chain seq x y z
N MET A 1 -6.24 40.59 26.56
CA MET A 1 -5.82 39.23 26.18
C MET A 1 -6.50 38.89 24.87
N ASN A 2 -5.80 38.96 23.74
CA ASN A 2 -6.42 38.86 22.41
C ASN A 2 -6.88 37.42 22.16
N TRP A 3 -8.17 37.16 22.40
CA TRP A 3 -8.87 35.89 22.17
C TRP A 3 -8.65 35.25 20.79
N MET A 4 -8.28 36.05 19.78
CA MET A 4 -7.94 35.57 18.42
C MET A 4 -6.69 34.68 18.39
N TYR A 5 -5.72 34.86 19.30
CA TYR A 5 -4.52 34.01 19.35
C TYR A 5 -4.81 32.64 19.98
N LEU A 6 -5.81 32.55 20.86
CA LEU A 6 -6.21 31.28 21.48
C LEU A 6 -6.89 30.34 20.47
N ILE A 7 -7.63 30.90 19.50
CA ILE A 7 -8.27 30.12 18.41
C ILE A 7 -7.22 29.67 17.38
N ALA A 8 -6.21 30.50 17.09
CA ALA A 8 -5.13 30.13 16.19
C ALA A 8 -4.26 29.00 16.77
N LEU A 9 -4.01 28.99 18.09
CA LEU A 9 -3.22 27.97 18.76
C LEU A 9 -3.95 26.61 18.83
N SER A 10 -5.29 26.61 18.97
CA SER A 10 -6.08 25.38 19.00
C SER A 10 -6.21 24.71 17.64
N TYR A 11 -6.13 25.45 16.53
CA TYR A 11 -6.17 24.88 15.18
C TYR A 11 -4.85 24.18 14.78
N ALA A 12 -3.71 24.66 15.27
CA ALA A 12 -2.40 24.06 14.98
C ALA A 12 -2.16 22.70 15.68
N ALA A 13 -2.91 22.37 16.73
CA ALA A 13 -2.77 21.10 17.45
C ALA A 13 -3.49 19.92 16.76
N CYS A 14 -4.31 20.19 15.75
CA CYS A 14 -5.12 19.19 15.05
C CYS A 14 -4.69 19.00 13.60
N VAL A 15 -3.39 19.07 13.31
CA VAL A 15 -2.86 18.58 12.03
C VAL A 15 -2.65 17.07 12.16
N PRO A 16 -3.47 16.22 11.50
CA PRO A 16 -3.17 14.80 11.44
C PRO A 16 -1.84 14.65 10.71
N SER A 17 -0.83 14.12 11.40
CA SER A 17 0.36 13.63 10.75
C SER A 17 -0.02 12.37 9.98
N VAL A 18 -0.21 12.50 8.66
CA VAL A 18 -0.19 11.34 7.76
C VAL A 18 1.26 10.86 7.74
N LEU A 19 1.61 9.99 8.68
CA LEU A 19 2.67 9.03 8.42
C LEU A 19 2.17 8.17 7.27
N ALA A 20 2.84 8.25 6.12
CA ALA A 20 2.70 7.23 5.09
C ALA A 20 3.17 5.91 5.71
N ALA A 21 2.23 5.14 6.23
CA ALA A 21 2.53 3.98 7.04
C ALA A 21 2.95 2.84 6.11
N PHE A 22 4.23 2.51 6.11
CA PHE A 22 4.69 1.23 5.56
C PHE A 22 3.88 0.09 6.18
N GLY A 23 3.36 -0.81 5.35
CA GLY A 23 2.55 -1.91 5.85
C GLY A 23 2.04 -2.85 4.77
N VAL A 24 1.55 -4.00 5.22
CA VAL A 24 0.85 -4.98 4.39
C VAL A 24 -0.55 -5.17 4.94
N THR A 25 -1.55 -5.00 4.09
CA THR A 25 -2.97 -5.18 4.41
C THR A 25 -3.52 -6.37 3.63
N THR A 26 -4.11 -7.33 4.34
CA THR A 26 -4.79 -8.47 3.72
C THR A 26 -6.21 -8.08 3.30
N GLY A 27 -6.51 -8.23 2.01
CA GLY A 27 -7.88 -8.12 1.49
C GLY A 27 -8.46 -9.48 1.12
N SER A 28 -9.67 -9.47 0.57
CA SER A 28 -10.30 -10.66 -0.01
C SER A 28 -9.63 -11.01 -1.34
N GLY A 29 -8.75 -12.02 -1.34
CA GLY A 29 -8.08 -12.51 -2.56
C GLY A 29 -6.83 -11.72 -2.96
N TYR A 30 -6.35 -10.80 -2.13
CA TYR A 30 -5.13 -10.03 -2.41
C TYR A 30 -4.40 -9.57 -1.13
N LEU A 31 -3.11 -9.28 -1.27
CA LEU A 31 -2.29 -8.55 -0.32
C LEU A 31 -2.02 -7.16 -0.88
N SER A 32 -2.31 -6.10 -0.14
CA SER A 32 -1.95 -4.72 -0.49
C SER A 32 -0.70 -4.33 0.28
N VAL A 33 0.37 -4.00 -0.41
CA VAL A 33 1.64 -3.57 0.17
C VAL A 33 1.77 -2.06 -0.03
N ASP A 34 1.79 -1.31 1.06
CA ASP A 34 2.12 0.12 1.08
C ASP A 34 3.57 0.28 1.50
N THR A 35 4.36 0.90 0.63
CA THR A 35 5.79 1.12 0.87
C THR A 35 6.06 2.32 1.80
N GLY A 36 5.06 3.16 2.08
CA GLY A 36 5.24 4.46 2.73
C GLY A 36 5.91 5.52 1.83
N GLY A 37 6.35 5.14 0.62
CA GLY A 37 7.02 6.01 -0.35
C GLY A 37 6.11 6.49 -1.49
N GLY A 38 4.80 6.37 -1.34
CA GLY A 38 3.82 6.71 -2.39
C GLY A 38 3.60 5.60 -3.42
N LEU A 39 4.23 4.42 -3.25
CA LEU A 39 3.94 3.22 -4.01
C LEU A 39 3.08 2.26 -3.18
N VAL A 40 1.93 1.89 -3.74
CA VAL A 40 1.04 0.85 -3.21
C VAL A 40 0.77 -0.16 -4.31
N PHE A 41 1.07 -1.43 -4.07
CA PHE A 41 0.78 -2.50 -5.03
C PHE A 41 -0.04 -3.62 -4.41
N ARG A 42 -0.83 -4.30 -5.23
CA ARG A 42 -1.66 -5.43 -4.81
C ARG A 42 -1.19 -6.71 -5.47
N VAL A 43 -1.02 -7.75 -4.67
CA VAL A 43 -0.64 -9.10 -5.12
C VAL A 43 -1.84 -10.02 -4.90
N SER A 44 -2.29 -10.71 -5.94
CA SER A 44 -3.34 -11.73 -5.84
C SER A 44 -2.88 -12.90 -4.99
N THR A 45 -3.68 -13.32 -4.01
CA THR A 45 -3.33 -14.45 -3.14
C THR A 45 -3.53 -15.81 -3.80
N THR A 46 -4.16 -15.85 -4.97
CA THR A 46 -4.50 -17.09 -5.68
C THR A 46 -3.39 -17.53 -6.64
N ASN A 47 -2.70 -16.57 -7.27
CA ASN A 47 -1.75 -16.81 -8.35
C ASN A 47 -0.46 -15.97 -8.26
N GLY A 48 -0.34 -15.04 -7.30
CA GLY A 48 0.86 -14.22 -7.11
C GLY A 48 1.01 -13.06 -8.10
N ASP A 49 0.04 -12.85 -8.99
CA ASP A 49 0.06 -11.75 -9.95
C ASP A 49 -0.11 -10.40 -9.23
N ILE A 50 0.62 -9.38 -9.67
CA ILE A 50 0.35 -8.00 -9.23
C ILE A 50 -0.88 -7.52 -9.99
N THR A 51 -1.94 -7.13 -9.30
CA THR A 51 -3.23 -6.73 -9.93
C THR A 51 -3.47 -5.23 -9.91
N SER A 52 -2.66 -4.49 -9.15
CA SER A 52 -2.66 -3.02 -9.11
C SER A 52 -1.28 -2.55 -8.68
N LEU A 53 -0.83 -1.43 -9.24
CA LEU A 53 0.42 -0.76 -8.93
C LEU A 53 0.15 0.73 -9.01
N LYS A 54 -0.05 1.36 -7.86
CA LYS A 54 -0.33 2.79 -7.76
C LYS A 54 0.90 3.54 -7.28
N TYR A 55 1.38 4.46 -8.11
CA TYR A 55 2.43 5.41 -7.74
C TYR A 55 1.85 6.82 -7.67
N GLY A 56 1.87 7.45 -6.50
CA GLY A 56 1.27 8.78 -6.31
C GLY A 56 -0.23 8.82 -6.66
N ASN A 57 -0.96 7.74 -6.35
CA ASN A 57 -2.37 7.51 -6.72
C ASN A 57 -2.66 7.28 -8.21
N ILE A 58 -1.65 7.27 -9.08
CA ILE A 58 -1.79 6.94 -10.50
C ILE A 58 -1.66 5.42 -10.66
N GLU A 59 -2.67 4.78 -11.26
CA GLU A 59 -2.60 3.36 -11.62
C GLU A 59 -1.63 3.19 -12.79
N CYS A 60 -0.52 2.49 -12.53
CA CYS A 60 0.50 2.16 -13.50
C CYS A 60 0.42 0.69 -13.96
N GLN A 61 -0.51 -0.09 -13.39
CA GLN A 61 -0.72 -1.46 -13.83
C GLN A 61 -1.59 -1.50 -15.08
N ASP A 62 -1.20 -2.35 -16.03
CA ASP A 62 -2.00 -2.63 -17.22
C ASP A 62 -3.29 -3.39 -16.85
N SER A 63 -4.40 -3.02 -17.49
CA SER A 63 -5.71 -3.60 -17.20
C SER A 63 -6.01 -4.89 -17.98
N SER A 64 -5.25 -5.17 -19.04
CA SER A 64 -5.46 -6.33 -19.93
C SER A 64 -4.57 -7.52 -19.53
N LYS A 65 -3.36 -7.26 -19.06
CA LYS A 65 -2.43 -8.28 -18.60
C LYS A 65 -1.67 -7.82 -17.36
N TYR A 66 -1.82 -8.59 -16.29
CA TYR A 66 -1.15 -8.33 -15.03
C TYR A 66 0.34 -8.60 -15.07
N THR A 67 1.04 -8.05 -14.08
CA THR A 67 2.49 -8.21 -13.93
C THR A 67 2.74 -9.51 -13.17
N HIS A 68 3.49 -10.40 -13.79
CA HIS A 68 3.76 -11.74 -13.27
C HIS A 68 5.03 -12.35 -13.86
N ILE A 69 5.47 -13.46 -13.29
CA ILE A 69 6.56 -14.26 -13.84
C ILE A 69 6.07 -15.00 -15.10
N GLY A 70 6.80 -14.84 -16.21
CA GLY A 70 6.49 -15.49 -17.48
C GLY A 70 5.13 -15.07 -18.04
N SER A 71 4.17 -16.00 -18.02
CA SER A 71 2.77 -15.79 -18.44
C SER A 71 1.77 -15.91 -17.30
N GLY A 72 2.24 -15.88 -16.04
CA GLY A 72 1.46 -16.12 -14.85
C GLY A 72 1.72 -17.51 -14.29
N LEU A 73 1.76 -17.63 -12.96
CA LEU A 73 1.96 -18.92 -12.28
C LEU A 73 0.70 -19.81 -12.32
N GLY A 74 -0.46 -19.22 -12.64
CA GLY A 74 -1.76 -19.90 -12.64
C GLY A 74 -2.32 -20.11 -11.24
N SER A 75 -1.55 -20.77 -10.37
CA SER A 75 -1.84 -20.92 -8.95
C SER A 75 -0.57 -20.85 -8.10
N ALA A 76 -0.65 -20.20 -6.96
CA ALA A 76 0.47 -19.93 -6.06
C ALA A 76 -0.02 -19.92 -4.61
N THR A 77 0.81 -20.36 -3.66
CA THR A 77 0.49 -20.22 -2.23
C THR A 77 1.13 -18.93 -1.73
N VAL A 78 0.35 -17.85 -1.75
CA VAL A 78 0.88 -16.55 -1.39
C VAL A 78 0.88 -16.35 0.11
N SER A 79 2.04 -16.00 0.66
CA SER A 79 2.26 -15.64 2.06
C SER A 79 3.07 -14.36 2.16
N TYR A 80 3.03 -13.70 3.32
CA TYR A 80 3.87 -12.54 3.58
C TYR A 80 4.45 -12.58 4.98
N ARG A 81 5.57 -11.87 5.16
CA ARG A 81 6.10 -11.53 6.47
C ARG A 81 6.67 -10.12 6.47
N ILE A 82 6.66 -9.48 7.63
CA ILE A 82 7.30 -8.19 7.87
C ILE A 82 8.54 -8.44 8.73
N SER A 83 9.68 -7.88 8.33
CA SER A 83 10.93 -7.93 9.08
C SER A 83 11.53 -6.54 9.13
N GLY A 84 11.38 -5.85 10.25
CA GLY A 84 11.72 -4.42 10.35
C GLY A 84 10.96 -3.61 9.30
N ASN A 85 11.70 -2.95 8.40
CA ASN A 85 11.15 -2.11 7.33
C ASN A 85 11.02 -2.86 5.99
N TYR A 86 11.09 -4.19 6.00
CA TYR A 86 10.97 -5.02 4.80
C TYR A 86 9.66 -5.79 4.82
N ALA A 87 8.90 -5.69 3.73
CA ALA A 87 7.77 -6.57 3.44
C ALA A 87 8.24 -7.62 2.44
N ILE A 88 8.09 -8.89 2.80
CA ILE A 88 8.51 -10.00 1.96
C ILE A 88 7.26 -10.80 1.61
N VAL A 89 6.92 -10.82 0.32
CA VAL A 89 5.82 -11.61 -0.24
C VAL A 89 6.42 -12.83 -0.93
N THR A 90 5.86 -14.00 -0.71
CA THR A 90 6.29 -15.29 -1.29
C THR A 90 5.08 -15.94 -1.94
N GLY A 91 5.22 -16.46 -3.15
CA GLY A 91 4.15 -17.11 -3.93
C GLY A 91 4.67 -18.36 -4.61
#